data_AF-A0A356XEU3-F1
#
_entry.id   AF-A0A356XEU3-F1
#
_cell.length_a   1.000
_cell.length_b   1.000
_cell.length_c   1.000
_cell.angle_alpha   90.00
_cell.angle_beta   90.00
_cell.angle_gamma   90.00
#
_symmetry.space_group_name_H-M   'P 1'
#
loop_
_entity.id
_entity.type
_entity.pdbx_description
1 polymer ?
#
loop_
_entity_poly.entity_id
_entity_poly.type
_entity_poly.pdbx_seq_one_letter_code
_entity_poly.pdbx_strand_id
1 'polypeptide(L)'
;EEIQVGMKAVVRYNNVEYPAEVYQTSREAPQGTLSYARLRVNNMPATLKLNGQKASFTVELSRKEDVYKIYRNLVNTSGGRKTVQVLKDDIKTVREVVTGFESSSEVEIISGLEPGELVIVP
;
A
#
# COMPACT_ATOMS: atom_id res chain seq x y z
N GLU A 1 8.37 -0.76 -5.24
CA GLU A 1 9.26 -1.63 -4.44
C GLU A 1 9.16 -3.05 -4.97
N GLU A 2 10.23 -3.84 -4.84
CA GLU A 2 10.24 -5.25 -5.22
C GLU A 2 9.99 -6.13 -3.99
N ILE A 3 9.41 -7.31 -4.21
CA ILE A 3 9.30 -8.35 -3.17
C ILE A 3 10.70 -8.86 -2.82
N GLN A 4 11.01 -8.94 -1.53
CA GLN A 4 12.28 -9.40 -1.00
C GLN A 4 12.10 -10.58 -0.03
N VAL A 5 13.15 -11.39 0.10
CA VAL A 5 13.22 -12.43 1.13
C VAL A 5 13.11 -11.79 2.51
N GLY A 6 12.33 -12.41 3.41
CA GLY A 6 12.03 -11.91 4.76
C GLY A 6 10.77 -11.04 4.85
N MET A 7 10.16 -10.65 3.72
CA MET A 7 8.91 -9.89 3.74
C MET A 7 7.76 -10.75 4.30
N LYS A 8 6.98 -10.14 5.20
CA LYS A 8 5.75 -10.73 5.74
C LYS A 8 4.66 -10.71 4.66
N ALA A 9 3.84 -11.75 4.68
CA ALA A 9 2.75 -11.92 3.74
C ALA A 9 1.54 -12.56 4.44
N VAL A 10 0.39 -12.46 3.80
CA VAL A 10 -0.84 -13.16 4.18
C VAL A 10 -1.31 -13.95 2.98
N VAL A 11 -1.46 -15.27 3.14
CA VAL A 11 -2.06 -16.14 2.12
C VAL A 11 -3.52 -16.37 2.47
N ARG A 12 -4.42 -16.11 1.52
CA ARG A 12 -5.85 -16.36 1.68
C ARG A 12 -6.27 -17.56 0.85
N TYR A 13 -6.85 -18.55 1.52
CA TYR A 13 -7.35 -19.78 0.91
C TYR A 13 -8.63 -20.23 1.61
N ASN A 14 -9.69 -20.52 0.84
CA ASN A 14 -11.02 -20.88 1.36
C ASN A 14 -11.56 -19.91 2.43
N ASN A 15 -11.40 -18.61 2.21
CA ASN A 15 -11.78 -17.53 3.15
C ASN A 15 -11.07 -17.58 4.52
N VAL A 16 -9.98 -18.33 4.64
CA VAL A 16 -9.10 -18.32 5.81
C VAL A 16 -7.78 -17.67 5.44
N GLU A 17 -7.27 -16.83 6.34
CA GLU A 17 -5.99 -16.15 6.21
C GLU A 17 -4.91 -16.87 7.00
N TYR A 18 -3.76 -17.08 6.35
CA TYR A 18 -2.61 -17.74 6.92
C TYR A 18 -1.40 -16.81 6.86
N PRO A 19 -0.73 -16.54 7.99
CA PRO A 19 0.49 -15.74 8.00
C PRO A 19 1.58 -16.50 7.23
N ALA A 20 2.32 -15.76 6.42
CA ALA A 20 3.36 -16.30 5.57
C ALA A 20 4.58 -15.38 5.50
N GLU A 21 5.69 -15.92 5.00
CA GLU A 21 6.94 -15.18 4.80
C GLU A 21 7.55 -15.54 3.46
N VAL A 22 8.04 -14.54 2.74
CA VAL A 22 8.79 -14.75 1.49
C VAL A 22 10.16 -15.33 1.82
N TYR A 23 10.45 -16.55 1.37
CA TYR A 23 11.76 -17.18 1.60
C TYR A 23 12.62 -17.30 0.33
N GLN A 24 12.04 -17.05 -0.85
CA GLN A 24 12.77 -17.08 -2.11
C GLN A 24 12.13 -16.14 -3.13
N THR A 25 12.95 -15.44 -3.91
CA THR A 25 12.51 -14.63 -5.05
C THR A 25 13.40 -14.91 -6.26
N SER A 26 12.88 -14.64 -7.47
CA SER A 26 13.58 -14.84 -8.73
C SER A 26 14.55 -13.70 -9.07
N ARG A 27 15.13 -13.02 -8.06
CA ARG A 27 15.89 -11.77 -8.23
C ARG A 27 17.12 -11.87 -9.13
N GLU A 28 17.62 -13.09 -9.32
CA GLU A 28 18.76 -13.40 -10.19
C GLU A 28 18.35 -14.07 -11.51
N ALA A 29 17.04 -14.17 -11.79
CA ALA A 29 16.57 -14.85 -12.98
C ALA A 29 16.97 -14.06 -14.25
N PRO A 30 17.49 -14.73 -15.29
CA PRO A 30 17.80 -14.10 -16.57
C PRO A 30 16.59 -13.36 -17.15
N GLN A 31 16.84 -12.28 -17.89
CA GLN A 31 15.79 -11.57 -18.64
C GLN A 31 14.99 -12.57 -19.50
N GLY A 32 13.66 -12.51 -19.39
CA GLY A 32 12.74 -13.43 -20.07
C GLY A 32 12.20 -14.58 -19.19
N THR A 33 12.70 -14.72 -17.96
CA THR A 33 12.13 -15.67 -16.99
C THR A 33 10.91 -15.07 -16.28
N LEU A 34 9.86 -15.88 -16.06
CA LEU A 34 8.71 -15.50 -15.24
C LEU A 34 9.16 -15.13 -13.82
N SER A 35 8.83 -13.91 -13.39
CA SER A 35 9.08 -13.47 -12.01
C SER A 35 8.30 -14.36 -11.03
N TYR A 36 8.97 -14.85 -9.99
CA TYR A 36 8.33 -15.68 -8.97
C TYR A 36 8.81 -15.32 -7.55
N ALA A 37 7.93 -15.56 -6.58
CA ALA A 37 8.26 -15.56 -5.17
C ALA A 37 7.70 -16.86 -4.54
N ARG A 38 8.44 -17.45 -3.61
CA ARG A 38 7.96 -18.58 -2.81
C ARG A 38 7.72 -18.13 -1.38
N LEU A 39 6.54 -18.48 -0.88
CA LEU A 39 6.08 -18.13 0.45
C LEU A 39 6.07 -19.38 1.34
N ARG A 40 6.55 -19.25 2.57
CA ARG A 40 6.38 -20.25 3.62
C ARG A 40 5.13 -19.87 4.40
N VAL A 41 4.11 -20.71 4.32
CA VAL A 41 2.83 -20.49 4.99
C VAL A 41 2.86 -21.18 6.35
N ASN A 42 2.59 -20.43 7.41
CA ASN A 42 2.57 -20.93 8.78
C ASN A 42 1.14 -21.30 9.19
N ASN A 43 1.01 -22.25 10.11
CA ASN A 43 -0.26 -22.66 10.72
C ASN A 43 -1.33 -23.16 9.72
N MET A 44 -0.91 -23.64 8.55
CA MET A 44 -1.83 -24.22 7.59
C MET A 44 -2.05 -25.72 7.88
N PRO A 45 -3.30 -26.18 8.06
CA PRO A 45 -3.59 -27.57 8.36
C PRO A 45 -3.07 -28.52 7.27
N ALA A 46 -2.37 -29.59 7.67
CA ALA A 46 -1.84 -30.59 6.74
C ALA A 46 -2.95 -31.35 5.96
N THR A 47 -4.19 -31.32 6.46
CA THR A 47 -5.37 -31.86 5.78
C THR A 47 -5.77 -31.08 4.53
N LEU A 48 -5.29 -29.84 4.37
CA LEU A 48 -5.53 -29.03 3.18
C LEU A 48 -4.59 -29.46 2.05
N LYS A 49 -5.14 -30.20 1.08
CA LYS A 49 -4.42 -30.53 -0.16
C LYS A 49 -4.37 -29.32 -1.08
N LEU A 50 -3.27 -28.58 -1.05
CA LEU A 50 -3.05 -27.41 -1.90
C LEU A 50 -2.47 -27.71 -3.29
N ASN A 51 -2.08 -28.95 -3.56
CA ASN A 51 -1.44 -29.31 -4.82
C ASN A 51 -2.35 -28.94 -6.01
N GLY A 52 -1.88 -28.03 -6.86
CA GLY A 52 -2.59 -27.55 -8.06
C GLY A 52 -3.68 -26.50 -7.79
N GLN A 53 -3.89 -26.08 -6.55
CA GLN A 53 -4.89 -25.07 -6.21
C GLN A 53 -4.33 -23.65 -6.31
N LYS A 54 -5.20 -22.71 -6.67
CA LYS A 54 -4.88 -21.28 -6.68
C LYS A 54 -5.28 -20.65 -5.34
N ALA A 55 -4.41 -19.82 -4.80
CA ALA A 55 -4.68 -18.98 -3.64
C ALA A 55 -4.31 -17.53 -4.01
N SER A 56 -4.89 -16.57 -3.28
CA SER A 56 -4.43 -15.18 -3.32
C SER A 56 -3.49 -14.93 -2.15
N PHE A 57 -2.57 -13.98 -2.32
CA PHE A 57 -1.70 -13.54 -1.25
C PHE A 57 -1.50 -12.03 -1.31
N THR A 58 -1.17 -11.44 -0.17
CA THR A 58 -0.85 -10.03 -0.03
C THR A 58 0.51 -9.90 0.64
N VAL A 59 1.39 -9.08 0.07
CA VAL A 59 2.69 -8.68 0.65
C VAL A 59 2.63 -7.19 0.86
N GLU A 60 2.89 -6.74 2.09
CA GLU A 60 3.06 -5.31 2.38
C GLU A 60 4.49 -4.91 2.00
N LEU A 61 4.62 -4.09 0.94
CA LEU A 61 5.93 -3.69 0.41
C LEU A 61 6.56 -2.55 1.23
N SER A 62 5.72 -1.61 1.67
CA SER A 62 6.08 -0.54 2.58
C SER A 62 4.86 -0.12 3.39
N ARG A 63 5.15 0.36 4.59
CA ARG A 63 4.20 0.98 5.50
C ARG A 63 4.91 2.13 6.19
N LYS A 64 4.35 3.32 6.09
CA LYS A 64 4.74 4.44 6.95
C LYS A 64 3.72 4.56 8.06
N GLU A 65 4.22 4.64 9.29
CA GLU A 65 3.40 5.04 10.43
C GLU A 65 3.40 6.58 10.51
N ASP A 66 2.39 7.16 11.17
CA ASP A 66 2.25 8.61 11.40
C ASP A 66 2.15 9.50 10.14
N VAL A 67 1.47 9.01 9.10
CA VAL A 67 1.14 9.81 7.89
C VAL A 67 -0.37 10.03 7.78
N TYR A 68 -0.78 11.27 7.54
CA TYR A 68 -2.18 11.58 7.28
C TYR A 68 -2.55 11.14 5.87
N LYS A 69 -3.67 10.43 5.74
CA LYS A 69 -4.19 10.04 4.43
C LYS A 69 -5.45 10.83 4.13
N ILE A 70 -5.54 11.31 2.89
CA ILE A 70 -6.76 11.89 2.35
C ILE A 70 -7.12 11.21 1.04
N TYR A 71 -8.36 11.35 0.60
CA TYR A 71 -8.77 10.82 -0.70
C TYR A 71 -8.00 11.50 -1.83
N ARG A 72 -7.54 10.70 -2.79
CA ARG A 72 -6.70 11.16 -3.90
C ARG A 72 -7.33 12.28 -4.71
N ASN A 73 -8.66 12.25 -4.88
CA ASN A 73 -9.41 13.27 -5.62
C ASN A 73 -9.43 14.65 -4.94
N LEU A 74 -9.00 14.76 -3.68
CA LEU A 74 -8.89 16.03 -2.95
C LEU A 74 -7.55 16.74 -3.19
N VAL A 75 -6.56 16.06 -3.79
CA VAL A 75 -5.27 16.66 -4.14
C VAL A 75 -5.28 17.14 -5.59
N ASN A 76 -5.14 18.45 -5.76
CA ASN A 76 -4.95 19.06 -7.06
C ASN A 76 -3.46 19.08 -7.42
N THR A 77 -3.11 18.52 -8.58
CA THR A 77 -1.75 18.56 -9.12
C THR A 77 -1.70 19.48 -10.33
N SER A 78 -0.90 20.54 -10.27
CA SER A 78 -0.71 21.47 -11.40
C SER A 78 0.72 22.02 -11.40
N GLY A 79 1.37 21.99 -12.56
CA GLY A 79 2.74 22.50 -12.71
C GLY A 79 3.76 21.83 -11.78
N GLY A 80 3.57 20.56 -11.44
CA GLY A 80 4.41 19.82 -10.50
C GLY A 80 4.16 20.12 -9.01
N ARG A 81 3.28 21.08 -8.69
CA ARG A 81 2.88 21.41 -7.32
C ARG A 81 1.62 20.65 -6.94
N LYS A 82 1.52 20.22 -5.68
CA LYS A 82 0.35 19.54 -5.13
C LYS A 82 -0.31 20.44 -4.09
N THR A 83 -1.63 20.59 -4.19
CA THR A 83 -2.40 21.49 -3.33
C THR A 83 -3.69 20.84 -2.88
N VAL A 84 -4.19 21.27 -1.73
CA VAL A 84 -5.47 20.87 -1.14
C VAL A 84 -6.26 22.11 -0.74
N GLN A 85 -7.58 21.99 -0.68
CA GLN A 85 -8.44 23.06 -0.19
C GLN A 85 -8.79 22.80 1.26
N VAL A 86 -8.47 23.75 2.14
CA VAL A 86 -8.76 23.68 3.57
C VAL A 86 -9.74 24.79 3.97
N LEU A 87 -10.53 24.53 5.00
CA LEU A 87 -11.33 25.54 5.67
C LEU A 87 -10.50 26.10 6.84
N LYS A 88 -10.16 27.38 6.77
CA LYS A 88 -9.44 28.09 7.82
C LYS A 88 -10.23 29.34 8.18
N ASP A 89 -10.61 29.48 9.45
CA ASP A 89 -11.41 30.61 9.94
C ASP A 89 -12.69 30.83 9.10
N ASP A 90 -13.39 29.73 8.77
CA ASP A 90 -14.56 29.67 7.89
C ASP A 90 -14.32 30.15 6.43
N ILE A 91 -13.06 30.36 6.04
CA ILE A 91 -12.66 30.79 4.70
C ILE A 91 -11.93 29.66 3.98
N LYS A 92 -12.37 29.40 2.75
CA LYS A 92 -11.73 28.45 1.84
C LYS A 92 -10.34 28.96 1.43
N THR A 93 -9.31 28.18 1.75
CA THR A 93 -7.92 28.50 1.45
C THR A 93 -7.25 27.36 0.68
N VAL A 94 -6.38 27.69 -0.28
CA VAL A 94 -5.55 26.69 -0.97
C VAL A 94 -4.24 26.54 -0.22
N ARG A 95 -3.86 25.30 0.07
CA ARG A 95 -2.65 24.96 0.78
C ARG A 95 -1.78 24.06 -0.07
N GLU A 96 -0.49 24.40 -0.19
CA GLU A 96 0.49 23.49 -0.79
C GLU A 96 0.84 22.36 0.18
N VAL A 97 0.97 21.15 -0.36
CA VAL A 97 1.29 19.94 0.42
C VAL A 97 2.41 19.16 -0.25
N VAL A 98 3.19 18.46 0.56
CA VAL A 98 4.12 17.44 0.11
C VAL A 98 3.45 16.08 0.31
N THR A 99 3.34 15.30 -0.75
CA THR A 99 2.70 13.98 -0.70
C THR A 99 3.72 12.83 -0.65
N GLY A 100 3.29 11.72 -0.06
CA GLY A 100 4.04 10.48 0.04
C GLY A 100 3.52 9.42 -0.92
N PHE A 101 3.28 8.21 -0.42
CA PHE A 101 2.75 7.13 -1.23
C PHE A 101 1.35 7.48 -1.75
N GLU A 102 1.11 7.16 -3.02
CA GLU A 102 -0.17 7.37 -3.70
C GLU A 102 -0.72 6.02 -4.17
N SER A 103 -1.88 5.66 -3.65
CA SER A 103 -2.66 4.51 -4.11
C SER A 103 -3.71 4.95 -5.15
N SER A 104 -4.60 4.04 -5.54
CA SER A 104 -5.75 4.39 -6.38
C SER A 104 -6.77 5.28 -5.68
N SER A 105 -6.96 5.13 -4.36
CA SER A 105 -7.99 5.83 -3.58
C SER A 105 -7.45 6.91 -2.64
N GLU A 106 -6.25 6.72 -2.12
CA GLU A 106 -5.68 7.52 -1.03
C GLU A 106 -4.28 8.05 -1.38
N VAL A 107 -3.95 9.19 -0.80
CA VAL A 107 -2.63 9.81 -0.86
C VAL A 107 -2.18 10.19 0.55
N GLU A 108 -0.93 9.88 0.86
CA GLU A 108 -0.28 10.32 2.09
C GLU A 108 0.13 11.80 2.00
N ILE A 109 -0.11 12.55 3.07
CA ILE A 109 0.37 13.92 3.27
C ILE A 109 1.55 13.88 4.25
N ILE A 110 2.74 14.20 3.75
CA ILE A 110 3.98 14.26 4.53
C ILE A 110 4.09 15.62 5.23
N SER A 111 3.68 16.70 4.56
CA SER A 111 3.68 18.05 5.15
C SER A 111 2.69 18.99 4.44
N GLY A 112 2.39 20.11 5.09
CA GLY A 112 1.50 21.16 4.58
C GLY A 112 0.11 21.16 5.23
N LEU A 113 -0.25 20.12 5.98
CA LEU A 113 -1.47 20.05 6.80
C LEU A 113 -1.13 19.80 8.26
N GLU A 114 -1.95 20.36 9.15
CA GLU A 114 -1.90 20.13 10.59
C GLU A 114 -3.06 19.24 11.07
N PRO A 115 -2.88 18.50 12.18
CA PRO A 115 -3.95 17.67 12.75
C PRO A 115 -5.15 18.55 13.13
N GLY A 116 -6.34 18.15 12.68
CA GLY A 116 -7.59 18.88 12.95
C GLY A 116 -7.95 19.95 11.92
N GLU A 117 -7.09 20.24 10.94
CA GLU A 117 -7.50 21.06 9.79
C GLU A 117 -8.59 20.34 8.97
N LEU A 118 -9.61 21.09 8.54
CA LEU A 118 -10.73 20.57 7.75
C LEU A 118 -10.42 20.68 6.25
N VAL A 119 -10.32 19.54 5.57
CA VAL A 119 -10.18 19.48 4.11
C VAL A 119 -11.56 19.52 3.46
N ILE A 120 -11.72 20.37 2.45
CA ILE A 120 -12.99 20.56 1.74
C ILE A 120 -13.18 19.42 0.73
N VAL A 121 -14.31 18.73 0.84
CA VAL A 121 -14.76 17.71 -0.11
C VAL A 121 -15.78 18.35 -1.07
N PRO A 122 -15.54 18.33 -2.40
CA PRO A 122 -16.45 18.89 -3.39
C PRO A 122 -17.69 18.01 -3.65
#